data_AF-A0AB34JY79-F1
#
_entry.id   AF-A0AB34JY79-F1
#
_cell.length_a   1.000
_cell.length_b   1.000
_cell.length_c   1.000
_cell.angle_alpha   90.00
_cell.angle_beta   90.00
_cell.angle_gamma   90.00
#
_symmetry.space_group_name_H-M   'P 1'
#
loop_
_entity.id
_entity.type
_entity.pdbx_description
1 polymer ?
#
loop_
_entity_poly.entity_id
_entity_poly.type
_entity_poly.pdbx_seq_one_letter_code
_entity_poly.pdbx_strand_id
1 'polypeptide(L)'
;MKFGKLYRATIDARMPQWDAHMVHYKNLKRAIQQALEARAADPSRPAEQLLEHFTQLLDVEVARVNDFYMDRIEEGVIILTALQQQGEVILATTAARSGVSLAEQRHKCKQSLVTFHLNLLILQNFVALNFMAIAKILKKWDKRTQLPLRTEYIGAIVELPFYQCQSLGQLVEGVESAFAVLDKNPAPSQSHTNACHLSAHGSEQWTTSQQLQQPQQHATHTIS
;
A
#
# COMPACT_ATOMS: atom_id res chain seq x y z
N MET A 1 -10.78 8.31 20.63
CA MET A 1 -11.43 7.88 19.37
C MET A 1 -11.91 6.42 19.44
N LYS A 2 -13.02 6.08 18.77
CA LYS A 2 -13.57 4.71 18.72
C LYS A 2 -12.84 3.87 17.67
N PHE A 3 -11.73 3.21 18.04
CA PHE A 3 -10.88 2.41 17.12
C PHE A 3 -11.66 1.48 16.19
N GLY A 4 -12.67 0.75 16.69
CA GLY A 4 -13.44 -0.17 15.83
C GLY A 4 -14.19 0.50 14.68
N LYS A 5 -14.61 1.77 14.83
CA LYS A 5 -15.23 2.54 13.74
C LYS A 5 -14.17 2.93 12.70
N LEU A 6 -13.01 3.40 13.17
CA LEU A 6 -11.89 3.77 12.32
C LEU A 6 -11.38 2.55 11.54
N TYR A 7 -11.23 1.41 12.20
CA TYR A 7 -10.80 0.16 11.58
C TYR A 7 -11.71 -0.22 10.41
N ARG A 8 -13.03 -0.24 10.64
CA ARG A 8 -14.00 -0.55 9.59
C ARG A 8 -13.98 0.45 8.44
N ALA A 9 -14.04 1.75 8.75
CA ALA A 9 -13.99 2.79 7.73
C ALA A 9 -12.71 2.74 6.89
N THR A 10 -11.58 2.35 7.49
CA THR A 10 -10.31 2.22 6.77
C THR A 10 -10.33 1.02 5.81
N ILE A 11 -10.91 -0.10 6.21
CA ILE A 11 -11.08 -1.29 5.35
C ILE A 11 -11.95 -0.94 4.16
N ASP A 12 -13.13 -0.36 4.41
CA ASP A 12 -14.10 -0.01 3.36
C ASP A 12 -13.50 0.96 2.33
N ALA A 13 -12.64 1.90 2.77
CA ALA A 13 -12.03 2.89 1.90
C ALA A 13 -10.81 2.40 1.13
N ARG A 14 -10.01 1.48 1.68
CA ARG A 14 -8.68 1.13 1.12
C ARG A 14 -8.57 -0.29 0.57
N MET A 15 -9.33 -1.23 1.11
CA MET A 15 -9.23 -2.65 0.78
C MET A 15 -10.57 -3.39 0.95
N PRO A 16 -11.68 -2.88 0.38
CA PRO A 16 -12.99 -3.53 0.51
C PRO A 16 -12.97 -4.97 -0.02
N GLN A 17 -12.14 -5.25 -1.02
CA GLN A 17 -11.98 -6.59 -1.61
C GLN A 17 -11.34 -7.61 -0.67
N TRP A 18 -10.68 -7.18 0.41
CA TRP A 18 -10.02 -8.08 1.38
C TRP A 18 -10.77 -8.17 2.71
N ASP A 19 -11.98 -7.62 2.79
CA ASP A 19 -12.76 -7.55 4.04
C ASP A 19 -12.93 -8.91 4.73
N ALA A 20 -13.15 -9.97 3.95
CA ALA A 20 -13.33 -11.32 4.46
C ALA A 20 -12.07 -11.89 5.18
N HIS A 21 -10.90 -11.34 4.89
CA HIS A 21 -9.61 -11.77 5.45
C HIS A 21 -9.15 -10.88 6.62
N MET A 22 -9.88 -9.80 6.90
CA MET A 22 -9.58 -8.90 8.02
C MET A 22 -9.96 -9.53 9.36
N VAL A 23 -9.27 -9.12 10.43
CA VAL A 23 -9.66 -9.50 11.80
C VAL A 23 -11.07 -9.02 12.11
N HIS A 24 -11.94 -9.94 12.51
CA HIS A 24 -13.31 -9.66 12.93
C HIS A 24 -13.34 -9.04 14.33
N TYR A 25 -12.84 -7.82 14.46
CA TYR A 25 -12.66 -7.11 15.72
C TYR A 25 -13.97 -6.97 16.53
N LYS A 26 -15.12 -6.92 15.87
CA LYS A 26 -16.44 -6.89 16.53
C LYS A 26 -16.78 -8.22 17.22
N ASN A 27 -16.41 -9.35 16.62
CA ASN A 27 -16.66 -10.68 17.19
C ASN A 27 -15.77 -10.90 18.41
N LEU A 28 -14.49 -10.57 18.33
CA LEU A 28 -13.59 -10.66 19.48
C LEU A 28 -14.03 -9.74 20.64
N LYS A 29 -14.54 -8.54 20.34
CA LYS A 29 -15.14 -7.68 21.37
C LYS A 29 -16.35 -8.32 22.06
N ARG A 30 -17.19 -9.06 21.33
CA ARG A 30 -18.32 -9.79 21.88
C ARG A 30 -17.85 -10.95 22.75
N ALA A 31 -16.83 -11.68 22.31
CA ALA A 31 -16.21 -12.75 23.10
C ALA A 31 -15.69 -12.25 24.46
N ILE A 32 -15.05 -11.08 24.50
CA ILE A 32 -14.66 -10.45 25.78
C ILE A 32 -15.87 -10.18 26.67
N GLN A 33 -16.96 -9.67 26.10
CA GLN A 33 -18.17 -9.37 26.88
C GLN A 33 -18.81 -10.65 27.42
N GLN A 34 -18.89 -11.70 26.61
CA GLN A 34 -19.40 -13.02 27.01
C GLN A 34 -18.54 -13.65 28.11
N ALA A 35 -17.21 -13.52 28.03
CA ALA A 35 -16.31 -14.01 29.07
C ALA A 35 -16.55 -13.31 30.43
N LEU A 36 -16.84 -12.00 30.41
CA LEU A 36 -17.16 -11.24 31.63
C LEU A 36 -18.53 -11.64 32.20
N GLU A 37 -19.54 -11.81 31.36
CA GLU A 37 -20.88 -12.26 31.77
C GLU A 37 -20.82 -13.67 32.35
N ALA A 38 -20.06 -14.56 31.72
CA ALA A 38 -19.86 -15.91 32.19
C ALA A 38 -19.18 -15.97 33.57
N ARG A 39 -18.18 -15.11 33.81
CA ARG A 39 -17.52 -14.98 35.12
C ARG A 39 -18.42 -14.35 36.18
N ALA A 40 -19.31 -13.44 35.78
CA ALA A 40 -20.29 -12.86 36.69
C ALA A 40 -21.38 -13.87 37.10
N ALA A 41 -21.79 -14.75 36.18
CA ALA A 41 -22.74 -15.82 36.43
C ALA A 41 -22.15 -16.95 37.29
N ASP A 42 -20.87 -17.26 37.09
CA ASP A 42 -20.13 -18.26 37.86
C ASP A 42 -18.76 -17.72 38.28
N PRO A 43 -18.64 -17.15 39.50
CA PRO A 43 -17.38 -16.62 40.01
C PRO A 43 -16.32 -17.70 40.26
N SER A 44 -16.71 -18.97 40.37
CA SER A 44 -15.79 -20.09 40.58
C SER A 44 -15.16 -20.61 39.28
N ARG A 45 -15.63 -20.11 38.13
CA ARG A 45 -15.12 -20.48 36.82
C ARG A 45 -13.60 -20.23 36.72
N PRO A 46 -12.81 -21.24 36.31
CA PRO A 46 -11.37 -21.09 36.14
C PRO A 46 -11.03 -20.00 35.11
N ALA A 47 -10.03 -19.17 35.45
CA ALA A 47 -9.55 -18.11 34.56
C ALA A 47 -8.91 -18.68 33.28
N GLU A 48 -8.30 -19.87 33.41
CA GLU A 48 -7.64 -20.61 32.35
C GLU A 48 -8.62 -20.98 31.23
N GLN A 49 -9.84 -21.42 31.57
CA GLN A 49 -10.86 -21.76 30.57
C GLN A 49 -11.31 -20.54 29.75
N LEU A 50 -11.43 -19.37 30.39
CA LEU A 50 -11.78 -18.13 29.70
C LEU A 50 -10.65 -17.68 28.78
N LEU A 51 -9.41 -17.81 29.26
CA LEU A 51 -8.20 -17.47 28.52
C LEU A 51 -8.07 -18.37 27.28
N GLU A 52 -8.13 -19.69 27.47
CA GLU A 52 -8.02 -20.69 26.41
C GLU A 52 -9.06 -20.46 25.32
N HIS A 53 -10.33 -20.26 25.70
CA HIS A 53 -11.39 -20.01 24.73
C HIS A 53 -11.13 -18.72 23.91
N PHE A 54 -10.68 -17.65 24.55
CA PHE A 54 -10.39 -16.40 23.84
C PHE A 54 -9.14 -16.51 22.95
N THR A 55 -8.12 -17.24 23.40
CA THR A 55 -6.91 -17.54 22.62
C THR A 55 -7.26 -18.34 21.37
N GLN A 56 -8.08 -19.39 21.46
CA GLN A 56 -8.55 -20.15 20.30
C GLN A 56 -9.25 -19.26 19.26
N LEU A 57 -10.09 -18.32 19.72
CA LEU A 57 -10.74 -17.36 18.82
C LEU A 57 -9.73 -16.41 18.16
N LEU A 58 -8.68 -15.99 18.88
CA LEU A 58 -7.60 -15.18 18.30
C LEU A 58 -6.81 -15.97 17.27
N ASP A 59 -6.48 -17.23 17.56
CA ASP A 59 -5.67 -18.09 16.69
C ASP A 59 -6.37 -18.30 15.34
N VAL A 60 -7.69 -18.49 15.34
CA VAL A 60 -8.49 -18.56 14.11
C VAL A 60 -8.40 -17.27 13.29
N GLU A 61 -8.46 -16.11 13.95
CA GLU A 61 -8.35 -14.82 13.27
C GLU A 61 -6.93 -14.56 12.75
N VAL A 62 -5.89 -14.92 13.52
CA VAL A 62 -4.48 -14.77 13.13
C VAL A 62 -4.14 -15.71 11.98
N ALA A 63 -4.55 -16.97 12.04
CA ALA A 63 -4.35 -17.94 10.97
C ALA A 63 -4.96 -17.45 9.66
N ARG A 64 -6.22 -16.98 9.68
CA ARG A 64 -6.88 -16.44 8.48
C ARG A 64 -6.09 -15.29 7.84
N VAL A 65 -5.59 -14.37 8.67
CA VAL A 65 -4.81 -13.21 8.20
C VAL A 65 -3.47 -13.67 7.63
N ASN A 66 -2.81 -14.62 8.30
CA ASN A 66 -1.53 -15.18 7.88
C ASN A 66 -1.67 -15.94 6.54
N ASP A 67 -2.66 -16.81 6.41
CA ASP A 67 -2.90 -17.59 5.20
C ASP A 67 -3.14 -16.66 4.01
N PHE A 68 -4.01 -15.66 4.17
CA PHE A 68 -4.25 -14.67 3.13
C PHE A 68 -2.98 -13.90 2.75
N TYR A 69 -2.15 -13.52 3.72
CA TYR A 69 -0.89 -12.85 3.42
C TYR A 69 0.06 -13.75 2.62
N MET A 70 0.22 -15.01 3.03
CA MET A 70 1.09 -15.97 2.35
C MET A 70 0.64 -16.16 0.89
N ASP A 71 -0.67 -16.33 0.64
CA ASP A 71 -1.22 -16.42 -0.71
C ASP A 71 -0.86 -15.19 -1.58
N ARG A 72 -0.94 -13.99 -1.00
CA ARG A 72 -0.60 -12.74 -1.71
C ARG A 72 0.91 -12.59 -1.95
N ILE A 73 1.75 -13.11 -1.06
CA ILE A 73 3.20 -13.14 -1.26
C ILE A 73 3.56 -14.09 -2.40
N GLU A 74 2.98 -15.29 -2.42
CA GLU A 74 3.20 -16.27 -3.51
C GLU A 74 2.79 -15.70 -4.86
N GLU A 75 1.58 -15.13 -4.94
CA GLU A 75 1.08 -14.44 -6.12
C GLU A 75 2.03 -13.28 -6.52
N GLY A 76 2.52 -12.53 -5.55
CA GLY A 76 3.47 -11.44 -5.77
C GLY A 76 4.80 -11.89 -6.37
N VAL A 77 5.34 -13.03 -5.92
CA VAL A 77 6.58 -13.61 -6.48
C VAL A 77 6.38 -13.99 -7.95
N ILE A 78 5.24 -14.60 -8.28
CA ILE A 78 4.90 -14.99 -9.65
C ILE A 78 4.79 -13.75 -10.54
N ILE A 79 4.06 -12.71 -10.09
CA ILE A 79 3.87 -11.47 -10.85
C ILE A 79 5.22 -10.76 -11.08
N LEU A 80 6.04 -10.61 -10.04
CA LEU A 80 7.34 -9.95 -10.16
C LEU A 80 8.24 -10.67 -11.16
N THR A 81 8.30 -12.00 -11.06
CA THR A 81 9.11 -12.82 -11.96
C THR A 81 8.66 -12.66 -13.42
N ALA A 82 7.35 -12.68 -13.68
CA ALA A 82 6.82 -12.47 -15.02
C ALA A 82 7.14 -11.06 -15.57
N LEU A 83 7.02 -10.02 -14.73
CA LEU A 83 7.33 -8.65 -15.13
C LEU A 83 8.84 -8.44 -15.38
N GLN A 84 9.71 -9.10 -14.60
CA GLN A 84 11.15 -9.08 -14.83
C GLN A 84 11.52 -9.73 -16.16
N GLN A 85 10.98 -10.92 -16.46
CA GLN A 85 11.19 -11.61 -17.74
C GLN A 85 10.68 -10.77 -18.92
N GLN A 86 9.50 -10.15 -18.79
CA GLN A 86 9.00 -9.23 -19.81
C GLN A 86 9.94 -8.05 -20.03
N GLY A 87 10.46 -7.46 -18.95
CA GLY A 87 11.43 -6.38 -19.00
C GLY A 87 12.73 -6.78 -19.70
N GLU A 88 13.26 -7.97 -19.42
CA GLU A 88 14.46 -8.51 -20.06
C GLU A 88 14.26 -8.70 -21.57
N VAL A 89 13.13 -9.28 -21.99
CA VAL A 89 12.79 -9.46 -23.42
C VAL A 89 12.71 -8.11 -24.14
N ILE A 90 12.11 -7.09 -23.50
CA ILE A 90 12.04 -5.74 -24.07
C ILE A 90 13.43 -5.14 -24.24
N LEU A 91 14.35 -5.34 -23.28
CA LEU A 91 15.71 -4.81 -23.34
C LEU A 91 16.60 -5.56 -24.33
N ALA A 92 16.42 -6.87 -24.48
CA ALA A 92 17.15 -7.68 -25.45
C ALA A 92 16.69 -7.43 -26.89
N THR A 93 15.45 -6.97 -27.09
CA THR A 93 14.91 -6.69 -28.42
C THR A 93 15.51 -5.40 -28.99
N THR A 94 16.35 -5.54 -30.01
CA THR A 94 16.97 -4.40 -30.71
C THR A 94 15.93 -3.53 -31.42
N ALA A 95 16.07 -2.21 -31.30
CA ALA A 95 15.19 -1.22 -31.95
C ALA A 95 15.02 -1.42 -33.47
N ALA A 96 16.02 -2.01 -34.14
CA ALA A 96 15.99 -2.33 -35.57
C ALA A 96 14.91 -3.35 -36.00
N ARG A 97 14.34 -4.13 -35.05
CA ARG A 97 13.31 -5.15 -35.35
C ARG A 97 11.88 -4.73 -35.00
N SER A 98 11.65 -3.63 -34.28
CA SER A 98 10.34 -3.41 -33.62
C SER A 98 9.90 -1.96 -33.32
N GLY A 99 10.59 -0.91 -33.78
CA GLY A 99 10.03 0.46 -33.88
C GLY A 99 9.24 1.00 -32.66
N VAL A 100 8.22 1.85 -32.92
CA VAL A 100 7.32 2.51 -31.93
C VAL A 100 6.68 1.50 -30.94
N SER A 101 6.50 0.25 -31.36
CA SER A 101 5.94 -0.81 -30.52
C SER A 101 6.79 -1.12 -29.29
N LEU A 102 8.13 -1.01 -29.38
CA LEU A 102 9.03 -1.31 -28.26
C LEU A 102 8.90 -0.26 -27.13
N ALA A 103 8.81 1.02 -27.49
CA ALA A 103 8.64 2.10 -26.52
C ALA A 103 7.29 1.98 -25.78
N GLU A 104 6.23 1.61 -26.51
CA GLU A 104 4.91 1.36 -25.93
C GLU A 104 4.91 0.14 -25.00
N GLN A 105 5.53 -0.97 -25.42
CA GLN A 105 5.69 -2.17 -24.58
C GLN A 105 6.45 -1.87 -23.29
N ARG A 106 7.53 -1.10 -23.38
CA ARG A 106 8.29 -0.64 -22.22
C ARG A 106 7.44 0.20 -21.28
N HIS A 107 6.67 1.15 -21.83
CA HIS A 107 5.78 1.99 -21.04
C HIS A 107 4.71 1.16 -20.31
N LYS A 108 4.09 0.21 -20.99
CA LYS A 108 3.12 -0.73 -20.39
C LYS A 108 3.73 -1.59 -19.29
N CYS A 109 4.97 -2.08 -19.49
CA CYS A 109 5.69 -2.84 -18.46
C CYS A 109 5.97 -1.98 -17.22
N LYS A 110 6.41 -0.72 -17.41
CA LYS A 110 6.59 0.24 -16.30
C LYS A 110 5.30 0.51 -15.55
N GLN A 111 4.19 0.74 -16.26
CA GLN A 111 2.89 0.95 -15.64
C GLN A 111 2.48 -0.27 -14.80
N SER A 112 2.69 -1.48 -15.32
CA SER A 112 2.38 -2.72 -14.61
C SER A 112 3.21 -2.87 -13.33
N LEU A 113 4.51 -2.52 -13.36
CA LEU A 113 5.36 -2.48 -12.16
C LEU A 113 4.86 -1.46 -11.12
N VAL A 114 4.44 -0.27 -11.55
CA VAL A 114 3.89 0.75 -10.63
C VAL A 114 2.58 0.29 -10.02
N THR A 115 1.68 -0.28 -10.81
CA THR A 115 0.42 -0.85 -10.31
C THR A 115 0.68 -1.99 -9.33
N PHE A 116 1.63 -2.86 -9.64
CA PHE A 116 1.99 -3.96 -8.74
C PHE A 116 2.63 -3.45 -7.44
N HIS A 117 3.51 -2.43 -7.49
CA HIS A 117 4.04 -1.77 -6.31
C HIS A 117 2.93 -1.21 -5.41
N LEU A 118 1.91 -0.56 -6.00
CA LEU A 118 0.75 -0.10 -5.23
C LEU A 118 0.02 -1.25 -4.53
N ASN A 119 -0.15 -2.40 -5.19
CA ASN A 119 -0.76 -3.58 -4.58
C ASN A 119 0.04 -4.08 -3.36
N LEU A 120 1.38 -4.06 -3.43
CA LEU A 120 2.25 -4.40 -2.29
C LEU A 120 2.09 -3.42 -1.13
N LEU A 121 1.91 -2.12 -1.40
CA LEU A 121 1.64 -1.12 -0.34
C LEU A 121 0.27 -1.33 0.31
N ILE A 122 -0.74 -1.73 -0.47
CA ILE A 122 -2.05 -2.10 0.08
C ILE A 122 -1.90 -3.33 1.00
N LEU A 123 -1.08 -4.33 0.61
CA LEU A 123 -0.76 -5.50 1.43
C LEU A 123 0.01 -5.11 2.71
N GLN A 124 0.94 -4.16 2.64
CA GLN A 124 1.62 -3.63 3.81
C GLN A 124 0.63 -2.98 4.79
N ASN A 125 -0.34 -2.21 4.27
CA ASN A 125 -1.39 -1.61 5.09
C ASN A 125 -2.32 -2.69 5.70
N PHE A 126 -2.58 -3.79 4.99
CA PHE A 126 -3.32 -4.94 5.52
C PHE A 126 -2.60 -5.53 6.74
N VAL A 127 -1.28 -5.74 6.64
CA VAL A 127 -0.47 -6.24 7.76
C VAL A 127 -0.58 -5.31 8.98
N ALA A 128 -0.33 -4.02 8.76
CA ALA A 128 -0.34 -3.03 9.83
C ALA A 128 -1.71 -2.91 10.53
N LEU A 129 -2.80 -2.91 9.76
CA LEU A 129 -4.16 -2.81 10.30
C LEU A 129 -4.54 -4.03 11.14
N ASN A 130 -4.24 -5.23 10.67
CA ASN A 130 -4.55 -6.46 11.40
C ASN A 130 -3.69 -6.59 12.66
N PHE A 131 -2.40 -6.25 12.60
CA PHE A 131 -1.56 -6.17 13.80
C PHE A 131 -2.14 -5.21 14.84
N MET A 132 -2.53 -4.00 14.41
CA MET A 132 -3.15 -3.02 15.31
C MET A 132 -4.45 -3.55 15.91
N ALA A 133 -5.29 -4.23 15.15
CA ALA A 133 -6.53 -4.82 15.66
C ALA A 133 -6.25 -5.83 16.78
N ILE A 134 -5.28 -6.72 16.58
CA ILE A 134 -4.87 -7.75 17.55
C ILE A 134 -4.24 -7.10 18.79
N ALA A 135 -3.29 -6.18 18.62
CA ALA A 135 -2.68 -5.48 19.74
C ALA A 135 -3.72 -4.69 20.57
N LYS A 136 -4.72 -4.08 19.93
CA LYS A 136 -5.80 -3.34 20.60
C LYS A 136 -6.78 -4.28 21.30
N ILE A 137 -7.10 -5.45 20.74
CA ILE A 137 -8.03 -6.38 21.37
C ILE A 137 -7.39 -7.08 22.56
N LEU A 138 -6.11 -7.47 22.46
CA LEU A 138 -5.34 -8.00 23.59
C LEU A 138 -5.24 -6.98 24.73
N LYS A 139 -4.91 -5.72 24.41
CA LYS A 139 -4.94 -4.64 25.41
C LYS A 139 -6.33 -4.44 26.03
N LYS A 140 -7.41 -4.73 25.30
CA LYS A 140 -8.78 -4.65 25.83
C LYS A 140 -9.08 -5.83 26.74
N TRP A 141 -8.65 -7.04 26.38
CA TRP A 141 -8.76 -8.25 27.20
C TRP A 141 -8.13 -8.00 28.57
N ASP A 142 -6.81 -7.75 28.62
CA ASP A 142 -6.06 -7.52 29.86
C ASP A 142 -6.75 -6.49 30.77
N LYS A 143 -7.19 -5.37 30.19
CA LYS A 143 -7.84 -4.27 30.94
C LYS A 143 -9.21 -4.64 31.52
N ARG A 144 -9.97 -5.51 30.85
CA ARG A 144 -11.36 -5.82 31.22
C ARG A 144 -11.43 -7.04 32.12
N THR A 145 -10.62 -8.06 31.84
CA THR A 145 -10.62 -9.33 32.57
C THR A 145 -9.63 -9.35 33.73
N GLN A 146 -8.64 -8.43 33.71
CA GLN A 146 -7.49 -8.41 34.62
C GLN A 146 -6.65 -9.70 34.53
N LEU A 147 -6.73 -10.40 33.40
CA LEU A 147 -5.95 -11.59 33.09
C LEU A 147 -4.91 -11.24 32.02
N PRO A 148 -3.60 -11.37 32.29
CA PRO A 148 -2.56 -11.02 31.33
C PRO A 148 -2.53 -12.04 30.18
N LEU A 149 -2.63 -11.55 28.95
CA LEU A 149 -2.44 -12.36 27.73
C LEU A 149 -1.54 -11.66 26.71
N ARG A 150 -1.61 -10.32 26.65
CA ARG A 150 -1.02 -9.54 25.57
C ARG A 150 0.47 -9.80 25.34
N THR A 151 1.28 -9.81 26.39
CA THR A 151 2.75 -9.88 26.24
C THR A 151 3.17 -11.21 25.61
N GLU A 152 2.67 -12.31 26.15
CA GLU A 152 2.95 -13.66 25.66
C GLU A 152 2.44 -13.85 24.23
N TYR A 153 1.17 -13.47 23.99
CA TYR A 153 0.56 -13.66 22.68
C TYR A 153 1.23 -12.80 21.60
N ILE A 154 1.58 -11.54 21.90
CA ILE A 154 2.32 -10.70 20.96
C ILE A 154 3.69 -11.31 20.67
N GLY A 155 4.41 -11.80 21.69
CA GLY A 155 5.71 -12.46 21.52
C GLY A 155 5.63 -13.67 20.59
N ALA A 156 4.56 -14.47 20.68
CA ALA A 156 4.35 -15.61 19.79
C ALA A 156 4.06 -15.18 18.35
N ILE A 157 3.16 -14.20 18.15
CA ILE A 157 2.74 -13.86 16.78
C ILE A 157 3.80 -13.08 16.01
N VAL A 158 4.65 -12.26 16.64
CA VAL A 158 5.65 -11.46 15.90
C VAL A 158 6.70 -12.31 15.18
N GLU A 159 6.85 -13.58 15.58
CA GLU A 159 7.71 -14.56 14.90
C GLU A 159 7.08 -15.16 13.64
N LEU A 160 5.79 -14.93 13.40
CA LEU A 160 5.13 -15.43 12.19
C LEU A 160 5.60 -14.63 10.96
N PRO A 161 5.75 -15.30 9.77
CA PRO A 161 6.20 -14.64 8.54
C PRO A 161 5.41 -13.39 8.16
N PHE A 162 4.09 -13.42 8.41
CA PHE A 162 3.18 -12.30 8.22
C PHE A 162 3.62 -11.02 8.93
N TYR A 163 4.14 -11.13 10.15
CA TYR A 163 4.55 -9.96 10.93
C TYR A 163 5.99 -9.54 10.67
N GLN A 164 6.85 -10.47 10.29
CA GLN A 164 8.23 -10.17 9.92
C GLN A 164 8.33 -9.38 8.59
N CYS A 165 7.34 -9.54 7.69
CA CYS A 165 7.25 -8.81 6.43
C CYS A 165 8.48 -8.94 5.50
N GLN A 166 9.37 -9.89 5.73
CA GLN A 166 10.64 -10.02 4.99
C GLN A 166 10.40 -10.20 3.49
N SER A 167 9.53 -11.16 3.12
CA SER A 167 9.20 -11.43 1.72
C SER A 167 8.49 -10.26 1.05
N LEU A 168 7.65 -9.52 1.78
CA LEU A 168 7.04 -8.30 1.25
C LEU A 168 8.09 -7.23 0.93
N GLY A 169 9.07 -7.03 1.82
CA GLY A 169 10.18 -6.11 1.58
C GLY A 169 10.98 -6.49 0.33
N GLN A 170 11.30 -7.78 0.18
CA GLN A 170 12.00 -8.30 -1.00
C GLN A 170 11.22 -8.08 -2.30
N LEU A 171 9.88 -8.26 -2.27
CA LEU A 171 9.04 -7.97 -3.44
C LEU A 171 9.08 -6.48 -3.79
N VAL A 172 8.98 -5.59 -2.81
CA VAL A 172 9.04 -4.13 -3.02
C VAL A 172 10.37 -3.73 -3.65
N GLU A 173 11.50 -4.16 -3.07
CA GLU A 173 12.84 -3.90 -3.59
C GLU A 173 13.04 -4.46 -5.01
N GLY A 174 12.49 -5.66 -5.26
CA GLY A 174 12.54 -6.30 -6.57
C GLY A 174 11.79 -5.52 -7.65
N VAL A 175 10.62 -4.96 -7.31
CA VAL A 175 9.84 -4.10 -8.22
C VAL A 175 10.59 -2.80 -8.52
N GLU A 176 11.12 -2.15 -7.50
CA GLU A 176 11.90 -0.90 -7.66
C GLU A 176 13.14 -1.12 -8.53
N SER A 177 13.84 -2.23 -8.31
CA SER A 177 14.99 -2.63 -9.11
C SER A 177 14.63 -2.89 -10.58
N ALA A 178 13.56 -3.65 -10.83
CA ALA A 178 13.07 -3.93 -12.18
C ALA A 178 12.64 -2.63 -12.91
N PHE A 179 11.98 -1.73 -12.20
CA PHE A 179 11.59 -0.44 -12.74
C PHE A 179 12.82 0.41 -13.10
N ALA A 180 13.82 0.48 -12.21
CA ALA A 180 15.04 1.26 -12.45
C ALA A 180 15.83 0.77 -13.68
N VAL A 181 15.89 -0.55 -13.88
CA VAL A 181 16.50 -1.16 -15.09
C VAL A 181 15.75 -0.73 -16.35
N LEU A 182 14.41 -0.72 -16.31
CA LEU A 182 13.57 -0.19 -17.37
C LEU A 182 13.53 1.34 -17.43
N ASP A 183 14.14 2.08 -16.51
CA ASP A 183 14.18 3.54 -16.61
C ASP A 183 15.48 4.03 -17.25
N LYS A 184 16.62 3.46 -16.83
CA LYS A 184 17.97 3.86 -17.25
C LYS A 184 18.32 3.63 -18.72
N ASN A 185 17.49 2.90 -19.48
CA ASN A 185 17.81 2.52 -20.86
C ASN A 185 16.86 3.23 -21.87
N PRO A 186 16.91 4.55 -22.03
CA PRO A 186 15.93 5.28 -22.84
C PRO A 186 15.83 4.65 -24.23
N ALA A 187 14.60 4.41 -24.70
CA ALA A 187 14.39 4.05 -26.10
C ALA A 187 15.10 5.11 -26.96
N PRO A 188 15.82 4.73 -28.04
CA PRO A 188 16.52 5.69 -28.88
C PRO A 188 15.50 6.72 -29.36
N SER A 189 15.60 7.93 -28.82
CA SER A 189 14.81 9.07 -29.23
C SER A 189 15.12 9.30 -30.70
N GLN A 190 14.08 9.27 -31.54
CA GLN A 190 14.21 9.74 -32.92
C GLN A 190 14.56 11.22 -32.86
N SER A 191 15.85 11.53 -32.98
CA SER A 191 16.32 12.86 -33.28
C SER A 191 15.81 13.21 -34.68
N HIS A 192 14.72 13.96 -34.77
CA HIS A 192 14.42 14.73 -35.96
C HIS A 192 15.51 15.81 -36.11
N THR A 193 16.65 15.45 -36.71
CA THR A 193 17.57 16.43 -37.26
C THR A 193 16.91 17.02 -38.51
N ASN A 194 16.12 18.08 -38.34
CA ASN A 194 15.83 19.00 -39.42
C ASN A 194 17.11 19.78 -39.73
N ALA A 195 17.99 19.19 -40.52
CA ALA A 195 18.97 19.95 -41.29
C ALA A 195 18.22 20.58 -42.48
N CYS A 196 17.58 21.73 -42.25
CA CYS A 196 17.12 22.59 -43.33
C CYS A 196 18.18 23.65 -43.56
N HIS A 197 18.92 23.44 -44.65
CA HIS A 197 19.89 24.33 -45.24
C HIS A 197 19.15 25.56 -45.80
N LEU A 198 19.41 26.77 -45.30
CA LEU A 198 19.16 28.00 -46.06
C LEU A 198 20.04 29.14 -45.55
N SER A 199 20.87 29.60 -46.47
CA SER A 199 21.84 30.67 -46.39
C SER A 199 21.20 32.07 -46.34
N ALA A 200 21.97 32.97 -45.73
CA ALA A 200 21.88 34.43 -45.64
C ALA A 200 21.11 35.20 -46.72
N HIS A 201 20.31 36.20 -46.29
CA HIS A 201 20.48 37.62 -46.65
C HIS A 201 19.47 38.51 -45.89
N GLY A 202 19.89 39.73 -45.54
CA GLY A 202 18.98 40.89 -45.51
C GLY A 202 18.64 41.47 -44.15
N SER A 203 19.35 42.55 -43.81
CA SER A 203 19.02 43.58 -42.82
C SER A 203 17.60 44.14 -42.93
N GLU A 204 17.00 44.52 -41.79
CA GLU A 204 16.46 45.88 -41.55
C GLU A 204 15.97 46.05 -40.10
N GLN A 205 16.43 47.13 -39.47
CA GLN A 205 16.01 47.64 -38.16
C GLN A 205 14.77 48.50 -38.34
N TRP A 206 13.80 48.49 -37.42
CA TRP A 206 13.07 49.69 -36.97
C TRP A 206 12.65 49.56 -35.50
N THR A 207 12.53 50.72 -34.88
CA THR A 207 12.68 51.09 -33.47
C THR A 207 11.41 51.01 -32.60
N THR A 208 11.64 50.68 -31.32
CA THR A 208 11.23 51.35 -30.06
C THR A 208 9.86 52.04 -29.92
N SER A 209 9.13 51.62 -28.87
CA SER A 209 8.38 52.39 -27.83
C SER A 209 7.16 51.56 -27.39
N GLN A 210 6.74 51.41 -26.13
CA GLN A 210 6.81 52.30 -24.98
C GLN A 210 6.54 51.50 -23.68
N GLN A 211 7.12 51.98 -22.59
CA GLN A 211 7.05 51.49 -21.21
C GLN A 211 5.73 51.79 -20.47
N LEU A 212 5.49 50.98 -19.43
CA LEU A 212 4.91 51.28 -18.10
C LEU A 212 3.61 52.11 -18.01
N GLN A 213 2.57 51.57 -17.34
CA GLN A 213 2.30 51.80 -15.91
C GLN A 213 0.87 51.29 -15.53
N GLN A 214 0.81 50.42 -14.51
CA GLN A 214 -0.26 50.47 -13.50
C GLN A 214 -0.04 51.76 -12.66
N PRO A 215 -1.04 52.42 -12.03
CA PRO A 215 -1.77 51.78 -10.91
C PRO A 215 -3.14 52.36 -10.48
N GLN A 216 -3.65 51.72 -9.43
CA GLN A 216 -4.43 52.23 -8.30
C GLN A 216 -5.96 52.14 -8.25
N GLN A 217 -6.34 51.59 -7.10
CA GLN A 217 -7.65 51.49 -6.49
C GLN A 217 -8.15 52.87 -6.06
N HIS A 218 -9.46 53.09 -6.19
CA HIS A 218 -10.18 54.09 -5.42
C HIS A 218 -11.24 53.40 -4.56
N ALA A 219 -11.10 53.59 -3.25
CA ALA A 219 -12.19 53.50 -2.29
C ALA A 219 -13.01 54.79 -2.36
N THR A 220 -14.34 54.66 -2.36
CA THR A 220 -15.25 55.70 -1.89
C THR A 220 -16.40 55.06 -1.12
N HIS A 221 -16.55 55.49 0.12
CA HIS A 221 -17.72 55.33 0.97
C HIS A 221 -18.95 56.02 0.35
N THR A 222 -20.17 55.54 0.65
CA THR A 222 -21.26 56.31 1.31
C THR A 222 -22.63 55.61 1.20
N ILE A 223 -23.13 55.16 2.35
CA ILE A 223 -24.48 55.32 2.96
C ILE A 223 -25.74 55.17 2.06
N SER A 224 -26.52 54.12 2.33
CA SER A 224 -27.92 54.18 2.83
C SER A 224 -28.30 52.85 3.46
#